data_AF-A0AAW8E403-F1
#
_entry.id   AF-A0AAW8E403-F1
#
_cell.length_a   1.000
_cell.length_b   1.000
_cell.length_c   1.000
_cell.angle_alpha   90.00
_cell.angle_beta   90.00
_cell.angle_gamma   90.00
#
_symmetry.space_group_name_H-M   'P 1'
#
loop_
_entity.id
_entity.type
_entity.pdbx_description
1 polymer ?
#
loop_
_entity_poly.entity_id
_entity_poly.type
_entity_poly.pdbx_seq_one_letter_code
_entity_poly.pdbx_strand_id
1 'polypeptide(L)'
;MKHRTQRGATLIEVLVAIVILAIGLFGMAGLTSAALKYNQFSRMRATGLSLVTDYAERARANLAGFAGYAHTKAYNASVRAAASTDPTSARGACLVDTSNPASPVNTCGAAIATYDQSQWLTNVANRLPGGTAYVSTELPDVASGVNGLPATRVLNIWLIWSAIEEGAGFGRKEQLQQPCPAGANIATGASVNCMYFRITL
;
A
#
# COMPACT_ATOMS: atom_id res chain seq x y z
N MET A 1 -51.50 -5.91 58.67
CA MET A 1 -50.54 -6.24 57.60
C MET A 1 -49.20 -5.59 57.95
N LYS A 2 -48.14 -6.39 58.16
CA LYS A 2 -46.85 -5.89 58.64
C LYS A 2 -46.01 -5.46 57.42
N HIS A 3 -45.93 -4.16 57.13
CA HIS A 3 -45.05 -3.66 56.07
C HIS A 3 -43.59 -3.83 56.50
N ARG A 4 -42.91 -4.74 55.84
CA ARG A 4 -41.47 -4.98 56.00
C ARG A 4 -40.75 -3.80 55.34
N THR A 5 -40.36 -2.80 56.12
CA THR A 5 -39.57 -1.67 55.62
C THR A 5 -38.16 -2.16 55.28
N GLN A 6 -37.79 -2.08 54.00
CA GLN A 6 -36.47 -2.43 53.49
C GLN A 6 -35.44 -1.50 54.13
N ARG A 7 -34.56 -2.05 54.97
CA ARG A 7 -33.47 -1.31 55.63
C ARG A 7 -32.14 -1.83 55.07
N GLY A 8 -31.38 -0.94 54.42
CA GLY A 8 -29.93 -1.10 54.25
C GLY A 8 -29.40 -1.72 52.94
N ALA A 9 -30.24 -2.11 51.98
CA ALA A 9 -29.75 -2.71 50.72
C ALA A 9 -29.37 -1.70 49.63
N THR A 10 -29.83 -0.45 49.70
CA THR A 10 -29.73 0.51 48.58
C THR A 10 -28.31 0.99 48.29
N LEU A 11 -27.45 1.17 49.30
CA LEU A 11 -26.12 1.76 49.10
C LEU A 11 -25.13 0.74 48.51
N ILE A 12 -25.21 -0.52 48.93
CA ILE A 12 -24.42 -1.62 48.34
C ILE A 12 -24.92 -1.93 46.93
N GLU A 13 -26.23 -1.92 46.70
CA GLU A 13 -26.83 -2.15 45.38
C GLU A 13 -26.39 -1.09 44.36
N VAL A 14 -26.39 0.19 44.75
CA VAL A 14 -25.88 1.28 43.90
C VAL A 14 -24.37 1.15 43.66
N LEU A 15 -23.59 0.76 44.67
CA LEU A 15 -22.14 0.59 44.52
C LEU A 15 -21.81 -0.56 43.55
N VAL A 16 -22.52 -1.69 43.65
CA VAL A 16 -22.38 -2.81 42.71
C VAL A 16 -22.82 -2.40 41.31
N ALA A 17 -23.93 -1.66 41.16
CA ALA A 17 -24.38 -1.16 39.86
C ALA A 17 -23.34 -0.24 39.19
N ILE A 18 -22.73 0.67 39.96
CA ILE A 18 -21.67 1.55 39.47
C ILE A 18 -20.43 0.73 39.05
N VAL A 19 -20.05 -0.30 39.80
CA VAL A 19 -18.91 -1.18 39.45
C VAL A 19 -19.16 -1.94 38.15
N ILE A 20 -20.34 -2.55 38.00
CA ILE A 20 -20.71 -3.27 36.77
C ILE A 20 -20.72 -2.31 35.57
N LEU A 21 -21.32 -1.12 35.75
CA LEU A 21 -21.36 -0.08 34.72
C LEU A 21 -19.94 0.37 34.34
N ALA A 22 -19.07 0.63 35.32
CA ALA A 22 -17.68 1.01 35.07
C ALA A 22 -16.95 -0.06 34.24
N ILE A 23 -17.06 -1.34 34.60
CA ILE A 23 -16.47 -2.45 33.85
C ILE A 23 -17.03 -2.49 32.41
N GLY A 24 -18.34 -2.31 32.24
CA GLY A 24 -18.98 -2.27 30.92
C GLY A 24 -18.45 -1.13 30.03
N LEU A 25 -18.29 0.07 30.59
CA LEU A 25 -17.73 1.22 29.87
C LEU A 25 -16.26 1.03 29.50
N PHE A 26 -15.43 0.50 30.42
CA PHE A 26 -14.03 0.20 30.11
C PHE A 26 -13.90 -0.89 29.03
N GLY A 27 -14.76 -1.91 29.07
CA GLY A 27 -14.84 -2.93 28.03
C GLY A 27 -15.18 -2.34 26.65
N MET A 28 -16.20 -1.48 26.58
CA MET A 28 -16.56 -0.79 25.34
C MET A 28 -15.45 0.13 24.83
N ALA A 29 -14.76 0.88 25.71
CA ALA A 29 -13.64 1.74 25.33
C ALA A 29 -12.47 0.94 24.72
N GLY A 30 -12.18 -0.25 25.25
CA GLY A 30 -11.20 -1.16 24.67
C GLY A 30 -11.59 -1.61 23.26
N LEU A 31 -12.85 -2.03 23.09
CA LEU A 31 -13.36 -2.48 21.78
C LEU A 31 -13.38 -1.35 20.74
N THR A 32 -13.78 -0.13 21.10
CA THR A 32 -13.78 1.01 20.17
C THR A 32 -12.36 1.36 19.73
N SER A 33 -11.38 1.31 20.64
CA SER A 33 -9.97 1.53 20.29
C SER A 33 -9.44 0.50 19.28
N ALA A 34 -9.76 -0.79 19.49
CA ALA A 34 -9.36 -1.85 18.57
C ALA A 34 -10.07 -1.72 17.21
N ALA A 35 -11.35 -1.36 17.21
CA ALA A 35 -12.12 -1.11 15.99
C ALA A 35 -11.53 0.05 15.18
N LEU A 36 -11.08 1.14 15.82
CA LEU A 36 -10.42 2.25 15.14
C LEU A 36 -9.12 1.80 14.44
N LYS A 37 -8.28 1.02 15.13
CA LYS A 37 -7.05 0.48 14.55
C LYS A 37 -7.33 -0.41 13.33
N TYR A 38 -8.33 -1.30 13.44
CA TYR A 38 -8.73 -2.15 12.33
C TYR A 38 -9.25 -1.35 11.13
N ASN A 39 -10.08 -0.32 11.39
CA ASN A 39 -10.57 0.57 10.35
C ASN A 39 -9.43 1.32 9.65
N GLN A 40 -8.43 1.80 10.38
CA GLN A 40 -7.25 2.43 9.76
C GLN A 40 -6.48 1.46 8.86
N PHE A 41 -6.24 0.22 9.31
CA PHE A 41 -5.58 -0.80 8.50
C PHE A 41 -6.38 -1.11 7.23
N SER A 42 -7.70 -1.29 7.35
CA SER A 42 -8.58 -1.53 6.20
C SER A 42 -8.56 -0.38 5.20
N ARG A 43 -8.58 0.87 5.69
CA ARG A 43 -8.46 2.06 4.83
C ARG A 43 -7.12 2.07 4.09
N MET A 44 -6.01 1.76 4.77
CA MET A 44 -4.69 1.74 4.15
C MET A 44 -4.58 0.67 3.06
N ARG A 45 -5.11 -0.52 3.32
CA ARG A 45 -5.16 -1.61 2.33
C ARG A 45 -5.99 -1.21 1.10
N ALA A 46 -7.15 -0.58 1.30
CA ALA A 46 -7.98 -0.09 0.20
C ALA A 46 -7.26 0.99 -0.63
N THR A 47 -6.60 1.95 0.01
CA THR A 47 -5.79 2.97 -0.66
C THR A 47 -4.66 2.33 -1.50
N GLY A 48 -3.94 1.38 -0.92
CA GLY A 48 -2.85 0.70 -1.63
C GLY A 48 -3.33 -0.16 -2.81
N LEU A 49 -4.48 -0.84 -2.66
CA LEU A 49 -5.10 -1.55 -3.78
C LEU A 49 -5.45 -0.59 -4.92
N SER A 50 -6.08 0.55 -4.61
CA SER A 50 -6.40 1.58 -5.61
C SER A 50 -5.15 2.11 -6.33
N LEU A 51 -4.05 2.34 -5.60
CA LEU A 51 -2.78 2.77 -6.18
C LEU A 51 -2.18 1.70 -7.11
N VAL A 52 -2.20 0.44 -6.69
CA VAL A 52 -1.65 -0.68 -7.47
C VAL A 52 -2.49 -0.94 -8.72
N THR A 53 -3.82 -0.86 -8.61
CA THR A 53 -4.70 -0.99 -9.77
C THR A 53 -4.42 0.12 -10.77
N ASP A 54 -4.31 1.39 -10.37
CA ASP A 54 -3.93 2.48 -11.28
C ASP A 54 -2.63 2.19 -12.03
N TYR A 55 -1.59 1.72 -11.33
CA TYR A 55 -0.30 1.39 -11.96
C TYR A 55 -0.38 0.21 -12.92
N ALA A 56 -1.15 -0.82 -12.54
CA ALA A 56 -1.36 -1.99 -13.39
C ALA A 56 -2.13 -1.63 -14.66
N GLU A 57 -3.18 -0.80 -14.58
CA GLU A 57 -3.93 -0.35 -15.75
C GLU A 57 -3.04 0.42 -16.74
N ARG A 58 -2.17 1.31 -16.24
CA ARG A 58 -1.18 2.03 -17.05
C ARG A 58 -0.24 1.07 -17.78
N ALA A 59 0.28 0.07 -17.06
CA ALA A 59 1.13 -0.96 -17.66
C ALA A 59 0.40 -1.84 -18.69
N ARG A 60 -0.89 -2.15 -18.49
CA ARG A 60 -1.71 -2.87 -19.49
C ARG A 60 -1.94 -2.03 -20.75
N ALA A 61 -2.11 -0.72 -20.60
CA ALA A 61 -2.27 0.17 -21.75
C ALA A 61 -0.97 0.32 -22.57
N ASN A 62 0.20 0.08 -21.96
CA ASN A 62 1.51 0.26 -22.58
C ASN A 62 2.40 -0.99 -22.43
N LEU A 63 1.95 -2.10 -23.02
CA LEU A 63 2.71 -3.37 -23.01
C LEU A 63 4.06 -3.27 -23.74
N ALA A 64 4.16 -2.39 -24.75
CA ALA A 64 5.41 -2.12 -25.47
C ALA A 64 6.50 -1.53 -24.56
N GLY A 65 6.10 -0.75 -23.55
CA GLY A 65 6.98 -0.14 -22.56
C GLY A 65 7.15 -0.93 -21.27
N PHE A 66 6.64 -2.17 -21.17
CA PHE A 66 6.49 -2.91 -19.91
C PHE A 66 7.74 -2.92 -19.01
N ALA A 67 8.93 -3.15 -19.58
CA ALA A 67 10.19 -3.17 -18.81
C ALA A 67 10.48 -1.83 -18.10
N GLY A 68 9.97 -0.71 -18.64
CA GLY A 68 10.09 0.62 -18.06
C GLY A 68 9.21 0.85 -16.82
N TYR A 69 8.27 -0.05 -16.52
CA TYR A 69 7.47 0.02 -15.29
C TYR A 69 8.21 -0.54 -14.05
N ALA A 70 9.42 -1.10 -14.21
CA ALA A 70 10.25 -1.49 -13.09
C ALA A 70 10.77 -0.26 -12.32
N HIS A 71 10.69 -0.31 -10.99
CA HIS A 71 11.19 0.70 -10.08
C HIS A 71 11.96 0.04 -8.93
N THR A 72 13.22 -0.31 -9.18
CA THR A 72 14.06 -1.07 -8.24
C THR A 72 15.04 -0.16 -7.49
N LYS A 73 14.56 1.00 -7.03
CA LYS A 73 15.38 1.95 -6.25
C LYS A 73 15.34 1.64 -4.76
N ALA A 74 16.39 2.05 -4.05
CA ALA A 74 16.41 1.99 -2.60
C ALA A 74 15.29 2.87 -2.01
N TYR A 75 14.76 2.46 -0.87
CA TYR A 75 13.75 3.18 -0.13
C TYR A 75 14.31 4.56 0.26
N ASN A 76 13.61 5.59 -0.19
CA ASN A 76 13.83 6.96 0.24
C ASN A 76 12.45 7.53 0.57
N ALA A 77 12.24 7.89 1.83
CA ALA A 77 10.97 8.42 2.30
C ALA A 77 10.67 9.73 1.54
N SER A 78 9.57 9.74 0.80
CA SER A 78 9.20 10.92 0.00
C SER A 78 8.89 12.11 0.92
N VAL A 79 9.53 13.26 0.69
CA VAL A 79 9.06 14.52 1.28
C VAL A 79 7.81 15.01 0.55
N ARG A 80 6.85 15.63 1.25
CA ARG A 80 5.63 16.18 0.63
C ARG A 80 5.91 17.16 -0.52
N ALA A 81 7.08 17.81 -0.53
CA ALA A 81 7.52 18.68 -1.63
C ALA A 81 7.75 17.91 -2.95
N ALA A 82 8.17 16.64 -2.90
CA ALA A 82 8.24 15.77 -4.08
C ALA A 82 6.84 15.41 -4.63
N ALA A 83 5.81 15.56 -3.79
CA ALA A 83 4.42 15.28 -4.10
C ALA A 83 3.66 16.50 -4.66
N SER A 84 4.26 17.70 -4.57
CA SER A 84 3.73 18.96 -5.11
C SER A 84 4.23 19.30 -6.52
N THR A 85 5.25 18.61 -7.02
CA THR A 85 5.64 18.72 -8.43
C THR A 85 4.93 17.65 -9.22
N ASP A 86 3.80 18.01 -9.83
CA ASP A 86 3.20 17.21 -10.88
C ASP A 86 4.21 17.12 -12.04
N PRO A 87 4.68 15.92 -12.43
CA PRO A 87 5.51 15.79 -13.60
C PRO A 87 4.69 16.04 -14.88
N THR A 88 4.35 17.31 -15.15
CA THR A 88 3.66 17.75 -16.37
C THR A 88 4.61 17.90 -17.56
N SER A 89 5.93 17.94 -17.30
CA SER A 89 6.92 17.92 -18.36
C SER A 89 6.98 16.53 -18.98
N ALA A 90 6.74 16.47 -20.30
CA ALA A 90 6.91 15.25 -21.08
C ALA A 90 8.34 14.72 -20.88
N ARG A 91 8.47 13.57 -20.22
CA ARG A 91 9.77 12.95 -19.98
C ARG A 91 10.27 12.32 -21.28
N GLY A 92 11.15 13.06 -21.96
CA GLY A 92 11.86 12.59 -23.15
C GLY A 92 11.04 12.72 -24.43
N ALA A 93 11.69 13.12 -25.51
CA ALA A 93 11.13 12.97 -26.84
C ALA A 93 11.07 11.47 -27.16
N CYS A 94 9.91 10.98 -27.60
CA CYS A 94 9.84 9.67 -28.23
C CYS A 94 9.85 9.82 -29.75
N LEU A 95 10.41 8.81 -30.43
CA LEU A 95 10.55 8.76 -31.88
C LEU A 95 9.61 7.68 -32.41
N VAL A 96 8.79 8.07 -33.37
CA VAL A 96 8.06 7.14 -34.23
C VAL A 96 8.58 7.36 -35.64
N ASP A 97 9.27 6.36 -36.19
CA ASP A 97 9.75 6.38 -37.57
C ASP A 97 9.19 5.15 -38.30
N THR A 98 8.33 5.42 -39.28
CA THR A 98 7.70 4.40 -40.13
C THR A 98 8.21 4.47 -41.57
N SER A 99 9.30 5.21 -41.83
CA SER A 99 9.87 5.37 -43.17
C SER A 99 10.38 4.06 -43.76
N ASN A 100 10.81 3.11 -42.92
CA ASN A 100 11.13 1.73 -43.29
C ASN A 100 10.06 0.75 -42.75
N PRO A 101 9.14 0.24 -43.58
CA PRO A 101 8.12 -0.71 -43.16
C PRO A 101 8.68 -2.05 -42.66
N ALA A 102 9.88 -2.43 -43.07
CA ALA A 102 10.55 -3.65 -42.61
C ALA A 102 11.24 -3.46 -41.24
N SER A 103 11.38 -2.23 -40.76
CA SER A 103 12.00 -1.92 -39.46
C SER A 103 11.44 -0.62 -38.87
N PRO A 104 10.15 -0.60 -38.48
CA PRO A 104 9.57 0.57 -37.84
C PRO A 104 10.21 0.81 -36.47
N VAL A 105 10.51 2.07 -36.16
CA VAL A 105 11.02 2.49 -34.84
C VAL A 105 9.87 3.08 -34.04
N ASN A 106 9.66 2.61 -32.82
CA ASN A 106 8.78 3.24 -31.84
C ASN A 106 9.44 3.16 -30.45
N THR A 107 9.92 4.30 -29.97
CA THR A 107 10.54 4.41 -28.63
C THR A 107 9.58 4.94 -27.56
N CYS A 108 8.31 5.19 -27.91
CA CYS A 108 7.35 5.82 -27.01
C CYS A 108 6.97 4.95 -25.81
N GLY A 109 7.06 3.62 -25.92
CA GLY A 109 6.72 2.72 -24.82
C GLY A 109 7.53 3.03 -23.55
N ALA A 110 8.85 3.17 -23.66
CA ALA A 110 9.71 3.45 -22.50
C ALA A 110 9.51 4.88 -21.94
N ALA A 111 9.29 5.86 -22.80
CA ALA A 111 9.01 7.25 -22.39
C ALA A 111 7.70 7.35 -21.61
N ILE A 112 6.63 6.71 -22.11
CA ILE A 112 5.32 6.65 -21.46
C ILE A 112 5.43 5.92 -20.11
N ALA A 113 6.13 4.78 -20.05
CA ALA A 113 6.31 4.04 -18.80
C ALA A 113 7.03 4.86 -17.72
N THR A 114 8.06 5.62 -18.11
CA THR A 114 8.79 6.52 -17.21
C THR A 114 7.91 7.66 -16.71
N TYR A 115 7.08 8.22 -17.59
CA TYR A 115 6.09 9.24 -17.24
C TYR A 115 5.06 8.69 -16.23
N ASP A 116 4.44 7.56 -16.54
CA ASP A 116 3.49 6.87 -15.68
C ASP A 116 4.06 6.55 -14.31
N GLN A 117 5.28 6.00 -14.27
CA GLN A 117 5.99 5.73 -13.01
C GLN A 117 6.12 6.98 -12.15
N SER A 118 6.51 8.11 -12.75
CA SER A 118 6.69 9.34 -12.00
C SER A 118 5.38 9.91 -11.46
N GLN A 119 4.32 9.91 -12.28
CA GLN A 119 2.98 10.33 -11.88
C GLN A 119 2.44 9.45 -10.75
N TRP A 120 2.61 8.14 -10.89
CA TRP A 120 2.18 7.17 -9.91
C TRP A 120 2.93 7.31 -8.59
N LEU A 121 4.26 7.45 -8.60
CA LEU A 121 5.05 7.65 -7.38
C LEU A 121 4.66 8.96 -6.66
N THR A 122 4.35 10.03 -7.39
CA THR A 122 3.76 11.25 -6.82
C THR A 122 2.43 10.97 -6.11
N ASN A 123 1.56 10.18 -6.72
CA ASN A 123 0.28 9.76 -6.10
C ASN A 123 0.50 8.88 -4.86
N VAL A 124 1.48 7.97 -4.88
CA VAL A 124 1.87 7.14 -3.73
C VAL A 124 2.34 8.03 -2.58
N ALA A 125 3.22 8.98 -2.85
CA ALA A 125 3.73 9.95 -1.86
C ALA A 125 2.63 10.85 -1.28
N ASN A 126 1.62 11.20 -2.08
CA ASN A 126 0.48 12.01 -1.64
C ASN A 126 -0.52 11.25 -0.76
N ARG A 127 -0.68 9.94 -0.99
CA ARG A 127 -1.70 9.12 -0.30
C ARG A 127 -1.15 8.31 0.87
N LEU A 128 0.17 8.08 0.92
CA LEU A 128 0.84 7.33 1.97
C LEU A 128 1.90 8.20 2.68
N PRO A 129 1.97 8.20 4.02
CA PRO A 129 2.98 8.96 4.75
C PRO A 129 4.40 8.50 4.42
N GLY A 130 5.23 9.39 3.85
CA GLY A 130 6.58 9.01 3.37
C GLY A 130 6.55 7.93 2.28
N GLY A 131 5.43 7.82 1.55
CA GLY A 131 5.13 6.76 0.61
C GLY A 131 6.11 6.67 -0.55
N THR A 132 6.62 5.47 -0.78
CA THR A 132 7.33 5.11 -2.00
C THR A 132 6.94 3.69 -2.42
N ALA A 133 7.53 3.20 -3.51
CA ALA A 133 7.30 1.85 -3.96
C ALA A 133 8.61 1.18 -4.38
N TYR A 134 8.59 -0.14 -4.43
CA TYR A 134 9.56 -0.97 -5.12
C TYR A 134 8.80 -1.84 -6.11
N VAL A 135 9.19 -1.84 -7.37
CA VAL A 135 8.51 -2.60 -8.42
C VAL A 135 9.51 -3.41 -9.22
N SER A 136 9.28 -4.71 -9.32
CA SER A 136 9.97 -5.57 -10.28
C SER A 136 9.01 -6.08 -11.35
N THR A 137 9.53 -6.22 -12.56
CA THR A 137 8.82 -6.79 -13.71
C THR A 137 9.41 -8.16 -14.00
N GLU A 138 8.56 -9.15 -14.25
CA GLU A 138 8.99 -10.48 -14.68
C GLU A 138 8.30 -10.83 -16.00
N LEU A 139 9.01 -11.60 -16.83
CA LEU A 139 8.51 -12.21 -18.05
C LEU A 139 8.71 -13.72 -17.97
N PRO A 140 8.01 -14.44 -17.07
CA PRO A 140 8.21 -15.87 -16.97
C PRO A 140 7.78 -16.55 -18.27
N ASP A 141 8.69 -17.40 -18.76
CA ASP A 141 8.46 -18.25 -19.91
C ASP A 141 7.29 -19.21 -19.65
N VAL A 142 6.62 -19.59 -20.73
CA VAL A 142 5.55 -20.59 -20.68
C VAL A 142 6.18 -21.95 -20.33
N ALA A 143 5.44 -22.79 -19.59
CA ALA A 143 5.90 -24.12 -19.22
C ALA A 143 6.48 -24.88 -20.43
N SER A 144 7.63 -25.53 -20.22
CA SER A 144 8.37 -26.25 -21.25
C SER A 144 7.45 -27.21 -22.02
N GLY A 145 7.39 -27.07 -23.34
CA GLY A 145 6.58 -27.92 -24.23
C GLY A 145 5.34 -27.26 -24.82
N VAL A 146 5.02 -26.02 -24.45
CA VAL A 146 3.94 -25.25 -25.09
C VAL A 146 4.51 -24.18 -26.02
N ASN A 147 4.40 -24.39 -27.32
CA ASN A 147 4.87 -23.45 -28.34
C ASN A 147 3.75 -22.45 -28.71
N GLY A 148 4.10 -21.17 -28.86
CA GLY A 148 3.21 -20.16 -29.43
C GLY A 148 2.39 -19.32 -28.44
N LEU A 149 2.53 -19.51 -27.11
CA LEU A 149 2.01 -18.56 -26.14
C LEU A 149 3.02 -17.44 -25.86
N PRO A 150 2.58 -16.17 -25.78
CA PRO A 150 3.45 -15.06 -25.39
C PRO A 150 3.86 -15.19 -23.92
N ALA A 151 5.07 -14.72 -23.58
CA ALA A 151 5.52 -14.63 -22.19
C ALA A 151 4.51 -13.81 -21.37
N THR A 152 4.16 -14.33 -20.18
CA THR A 152 3.24 -13.61 -19.29
C THR A 152 3.96 -12.43 -18.67
N ARG A 153 3.28 -11.29 -18.51
CA ARG A 153 3.87 -10.08 -17.91
C ARG A 153 3.42 -10.00 -16.46
N VAL A 154 4.37 -9.98 -15.52
CA VAL A 154 4.06 -9.95 -14.09
C VAL A 154 4.68 -8.71 -13.45
N LEU A 155 3.87 -7.93 -12.73
CA LEU A 155 4.29 -6.84 -11.86
C LEU A 155 4.25 -7.30 -10.42
N ASN A 156 5.41 -7.24 -9.77
CA ASN A 156 5.54 -7.39 -8.33
C ASN A 156 5.73 -6.00 -7.71
N ILE A 157 4.74 -5.55 -6.95
CA ILE A 157 4.69 -4.19 -6.42
C ILE A 157 4.69 -4.25 -4.90
N TRP A 158 5.65 -3.57 -4.29
CA TRP A 158 5.69 -3.30 -2.86
C TRP A 158 5.42 -1.82 -2.63
N LEU A 159 4.33 -1.50 -1.95
CA LEU A 159 4.11 -0.16 -1.40
C LEU A 159 4.79 -0.07 -0.04
N ILE A 160 5.57 0.99 0.18
CA ILE A 160 6.37 1.20 1.38
C ILE A 160 6.03 2.57 1.95
N TRP A 161 5.73 2.66 3.24
CA TRP A 161 5.42 3.94 3.90
C TRP A 161 5.89 3.96 5.35
N SER A 162 6.07 5.14 5.92
CA SER A 162 6.51 5.29 7.31
C SER A 162 5.46 4.74 8.27
N ALA A 163 5.87 3.92 9.24
CA ALA A 163 5.01 3.52 10.32
C ALA A 163 4.74 4.71 11.26
N ILE A 164 3.55 4.74 11.83
CA ILE A 164 3.28 5.62 12.96
C ILE A 164 3.86 4.88 14.17
N GLU A 165 4.80 5.49 14.89
CA GLU A 165 5.38 4.96 16.12
C GLU A 165 4.25 4.76 17.15
N GLU A 166 3.68 3.55 17.23
CA GLU A 166 2.86 3.18 18.36
C GLU A 166 3.82 2.93 19.54
N GLY A 167 3.71 3.72 20.62
CA GLY A 167 4.39 3.43 21.88
C GLY A 167 4.13 1.98 22.31
N ALA A 168 5.00 1.43 23.17
CA ALA A 168 5.06 0.02 23.56
C ALA A 168 3.83 -0.54 24.34
N GLY A 169 2.61 -0.25 23.89
CA GLY A 169 1.38 -0.92 24.31
C GLY A 169 1.14 -2.21 23.52
N PHE A 170 -0.05 -2.80 23.73
CA PHE A 170 -0.54 -4.09 23.19
C PHE A 170 -0.65 -4.19 21.65
N GLY A 171 0.19 -3.48 20.89
CA GLY A 171 0.29 -3.59 19.44
C GLY A 171 0.87 -4.94 19.03
N ARG A 172 0.24 -5.60 18.06
CA ARG A 172 0.80 -6.75 17.33
C ARG A 172 2.05 -6.26 16.60
N LYS A 173 3.22 -6.44 17.23
CA LYS A 173 4.48 -6.49 16.51
C LYS A 173 4.42 -7.72 15.58
N GLU A 174 4.93 -7.60 14.36
CA GLU A 174 5.19 -8.68 13.40
C GLU A 174 4.08 -9.28 12.52
N GLN A 175 2.82 -9.45 12.93
CA GLN A 175 1.97 -10.39 12.15
C GLN A 175 1.25 -9.89 10.88
N LEU A 176 1.26 -8.59 10.57
CA LEU A 176 0.58 -8.05 9.36
C LEU A 176 1.50 -7.32 8.37
N GLN A 177 2.77 -7.10 8.72
CA GLN A 177 3.76 -6.55 7.79
C GLN A 177 4.31 -7.69 6.95
N GLN A 178 3.90 -7.79 5.69
CA GLN A 178 4.65 -8.60 4.74
C GLN A 178 6.07 -8.05 4.65
N PRO A 179 7.10 -8.92 4.55
CA PRO A 179 8.48 -8.48 4.54
C PRO A 179 8.71 -7.53 3.36
N CYS A 180 9.35 -6.41 3.66
CA CYS A 180 9.80 -5.49 2.62
C CYS A 180 10.82 -6.19 1.71
N PRO A 181 10.91 -5.83 0.43
CA PRO A 181 11.83 -6.49 -0.49
C PRO A 181 13.26 -6.11 -0.11
N ALA A 182 14.17 -7.09 -0.05
CA ALA A 182 15.58 -6.85 0.30
C ALA A 182 16.24 -5.82 -0.64
N GLY A 183 15.86 -5.83 -1.92
CA GLY A 183 16.34 -4.87 -2.92
C GLY A 183 15.96 -3.41 -2.65
N ALA A 184 15.00 -3.14 -1.75
CA ALA A 184 14.68 -1.78 -1.34
C ALA A 184 15.70 -1.19 -0.34
N ASN A 185 16.70 -1.94 0.16
CA ASN A 185 17.79 -1.41 0.99
C ASN A 185 17.32 -0.46 2.11
N ILE A 186 16.27 -0.85 2.83
CA ILE A 186 15.72 -0.04 3.93
C ILE A 186 16.74 0.02 5.07
N ALA A 187 17.05 1.23 5.54
CA ALA A 187 18.03 1.43 6.60
C ALA A 187 17.64 0.71 7.90
N THR A 188 18.63 0.13 8.57
CA THR A 188 18.46 -0.54 9.86
C THR A 188 17.88 0.44 10.89
N GLY A 189 16.72 0.13 11.46
CA GLY A 189 16.02 0.99 12.42
C GLY A 189 14.98 1.93 11.82
N ALA A 190 14.78 1.95 10.49
CA ALA A 190 13.67 2.67 9.89
C ALA A 190 12.34 1.98 10.22
N SER A 191 11.39 2.71 10.82
CA SER A 191 10.04 2.22 11.07
C SER A 191 9.18 2.38 9.81
N VAL A 192 9.08 1.30 9.02
CA VAL A 192 8.30 1.29 7.77
C VAL A 192 7.32 0.12 7.72
N ASN A 193 6.21 0.33 7.03
CA ASN A 193 5.27 -0.70 6.65
C ASN A 193 5.43 -1.04 5.17
N CYS A 194 5.23 -2.31 4.84
CA CYS A 194 5.27 -2.81 3.47
C CYS A 194 4.01 -3.61 3.15
N MET A 195 3.53 -3.47 1.91
CA MET A 195 2.41 -4.22 1.38
C MET A 195 2.73 -4.69 -0.02
N TYR A 196 2.62 -5.99 -0.27
CA TYR A 196 2.99 -6.62 -1.53
C TYR A 196 1.76 -7.01 -2.36
N PHE A 197 1.89 -6.82 -3.67
CA PHE A 197 0.92 -7.20 -4.68
C PHE A 197 1.62 -7.85 -5.86
N ARG A 198 1.01 -8.90 -6.40
CA ARG A 198 1.43 -9.55 -7.63
C ARG A 198 0.32 -9.42 -8.64
N ILE A 199 0.60 -8.80 -9.79
CA ILE A 199 -0.36 -8.58 -10.86
C ILE A 199 0.16 -9.23 -12.14
N THR A 200 -0.67 -10.05 -12.78
CA THR A 200 -0.41 -10.57 -14.13
C THR A 200 -1.21 -9.74 -15.13
N LEU A 201 -0.57 -9.31 -16.21
CA LEU A 201 -1.15 -8.48 -17.27
C LEU A 201 -1.51 -9.32 -18.51
#